data_AF-A0A1G7BMJ9-F1
#
_entry.id   AF-A0A1G7BMJ9-F1
#
_cell.length_a   1.000
_cell.length_b   1.000
_cell.length_c   1.000
_cell.angle_alpha   90.00
_cell.angle_beta   90.00
_cell.angle_gamma   90.00
#
_symmetry.space_group_name_H-M   'P 1'
#
loop_
_entity.id
_entity.type
_entity.pdbx_description
1 polymer ?
#
loop_
_entity_poly.entity_id
_entity_poly.type
_entity_poly.pdbx_seq_one_letter_code
_entity_poly.pdbx_strand_id
1 'polypeptide(L)'
;METLLADAQLQRRDLAGFVQTGPTGRWHAHFFEVNRAPRFDRASAYGHRLDRPSGDGERFDPGVAKRVTLVRYGGRRTIHGFAGLTEGPAEARREAALQMAEWDGYLK
;
A
#
# COMPACT_ATOMS: atom_id res chain seq x y z
N MET A 1 25.86 6.87 -12.84
CA MET A 1 24.55 6.19 -13.05
C MET A 1 24.18 5.24 -11.91
N GLU A 2 25.08 4.90 -10.98
CA GLU A 2 24.80 3.99 -9.85
C GLU A 2 23.95 4.59 -8.72
N THR A 3 23.92 5.91 -8.55
CA THR A 3 23.22 6.56 -7.42
C THR A 3 21.70 6.42 -7.47
N LEU A 4 21.10 6.37 -8.66
CA LEU A 4 19.64 6.26 -8.84
C LEU A 4 19.08 4.88 -8.50
N LEU A 5 19.89 3.82 -8.61
CA LEU A 5 19.48 2.46 -8.25
C LEU A 5 19.51 2.24 -6.73
N ALA A 6 20.43 2.90 -6.02
CA ALA A 6 20.53 2.85 -4.57
C ALA A 6 19.32 3.51 -3.88
N ASP A 7 18.86 4.67 -4.37
CA ASP A 7 17.66 5.35 -3.84
C ASP A 7 16.37 4.56 -4.07
N ALA A 8 16.27 3.82 -5.19
CA ALA A 8 15.14 2.95 -5.49
C ALA A 8 15.06 1.74 -4.54
N GLN A 9 16.20 1.22 -4.08
CA GLN A 9 16.24 0.18 -3.04
C GLN A 9 15.86 0.71 -1.65
N LEU A 10 16.14 1.98 -1.36
CA LEU A 10 15.88 2.61 -0.05
C LEU A 10 14.39 2.84 0.24
N GLN A 11 13.53 2.78 -0.79
CA GLN A 11 12.07 2.97 -0.66
C GLN A 11 11.28 1.66 -0.78
N ARG A 12 11.96 0.51 -0.79
CA ARG A 12 11.33 -0.80 -0.75
C ARG A 12 11.05 -1.22 0.68
N ARG A 13 9.81 -1.65 0.95
CA ARG A 13 9.43 -2.21 2.25
C ARG A 13 8.87 -3.61 2.09
N ASP A 14 9.39 -4.54 2.88
CA ASP A 14 8.84 -5.89 2.97
C ASP A 14 7.82 -5.96 4.10
N LEU A 15 6.55 -6.16 3.75
CA LEU A 15 5.52 -6.43 4.73
C LEU A 15 5.38 -7.94 4.92
N ALA A 16 5.61 -8.39 6.15
CA ALA A 16 5.31 -9.75 6.58
C ALA A 16 3.87 -9.84 7.12
N GLY A 17 3.23 -11.00 6.92
CA GLY A 17 1.95 -11.32 7.58
C GLY A 17 0.69 -10.98 6.78
N PHE A 18 0.79 -10.69 5.47
CA PHE A 18 -0.39 -10.36 4.67
C PHE A 18 -1.31 -11.58 4.48
N VAL A 19 -2.46 -11.59 5.15
CA VAL A 19 -3.46 -12.68 5.09
C VAL A 19 -4.80 -12.12 4.57
N GLN A 20 -5.09 -12.23 3.28
CA GLN A 20 -6.31 -11.65 2.69
C GLN A 20 -7.44 -12.67 2.56
N THR A 21 -8.68 -12.25 2.84
CA THR A 21 -9.88 -12.96 2.39
C THR A 21 -10.59 -12.11 1.30
N GLY A 22 -10.30 -12.30 0.01
CA GLY A 22 -10.94 -11.56 -1.10
C GLY A 22 -10.06 -11.34 -2.35
N PRO A 23 -10.54 -10.69 -3.44
CA PRO A 23 -9.83 -10.62 -4.73
C PRO A 23 -8.65 -9.64 -4.77
N THR A 24 -7.71 -9.97 -5.67
CA THR A 24 -6.37 -9.43 -5.99
C THR A 24 -6.14 -7.92 -5.79
N GLY A 25 -4.98 -7.57 -5.22
CA GLY A 25 -4.47 -6.20 -5.21
C GLY A 25 -3.87 -5.84 -6.57
N ARG A 26 -4.28 -4.70 -7.16
CA ARG A 26 -3.71 -4.22 -8.43
C ARG A 26 -2.36 -3.51 -8.18
N TRP A 27 -1.41 -3.66 -9.10
CA TRP A 27 -0.06 -3.03 -9.08
C TRP A 27 -0.02 -1.54 -8.77
N HIS A 28 -1.07 -0.78 -9.08
CA HIS A 28 -1.19 0.66 -8.84
C HIS A 28 -2.10 1.05 -7.68
N ALA A 29 -2.63 0.08 -6.93
CA ALA A 29 -3.48 0.37 -5.79
C ALA A 29 -2.67 1.00 -4.65
N HIS A 30 -3.26 1.99 -3.98
CA HIS A 30 -2.67 2.54 -2.77
C HIS A 30 -2.77 1.46 -1.70
N PHE A 31 -1.63 0.86 -1.33
CA PHE A 31 -1.63 -0.39 -0.57
C PHE A 31 -2.24 -0.22 0.84
N PHE A 32 -2.18 1.00 1.38
CA PHE A 32 -2.88 1.40 2.59
C PHE A 32 -4.42 1.25 2.50
N GLU A 33 -4.98 1.49 1.32
CA GLU A 33 -6.42 1.54 1.05
C GLU A 33 -6.97 0.25 0.43
N VAL A 34 -6.19 -0.83 0.46
CA VAL A 34 -6.70 -2.16 0.08
C VAL A 34 -7.72 -2.65 1.11
N ASN A 35 -8.47 -3.69 0.75
CA ASN A 35 -9.52 -4.30 1.58
C ASN A 35 -9.14 -4.37 3.08
N ARG A 36 -10.13 -4.29 3.97
CA ARG A 36 -9.97 -4.38 5.44
C ARG A 36 -9.54 -5.77 5.91
N ALA A 37 -9.76 -6.80 5.09
CA ALA A 37 -9.50 -8.20 5.43
C ALA A 37 -8.04 -8.52 5.78
N PRO A 38 -7.02 -8.11 5.01
CA PRO A 38 -5.63 -8.36 5.32
C PRO A 38 -5.19 -7.65 6.59
N ARG A 39 -4.37 -8.34 7.38
CA ARG A 39 -3.68 -7.79 8.55
C ARG A 39 -2.23 -7.53 8.16
N PHE A 40 -1.81 -6.29 8.24
CA PHE A 40 -0.44 -5.85 8.03
C PHE A 40 -0.30 -4.46 8.65
N ASP A 41 0.93 -3.97 8.77
CA ASP A 41 1.18 -2.59 9.20
C ASP A 41 0.74 -1.61 8.10
N ARG A 42 -0.51 -1.18 8.16
CA ARG A 42 -1.10 -0.21 7.22
C ARG A 42 -0.40 1.13 7.27
N ALA A 43 0.03 1.59 8.45
CA ALA A 43 0.72 2.87 8.58
C ALA A 43 2.06 2.87 7.83
N SER A 44 2.75 1.73 7.80
CA SER A 44 3.99 1.56 7.02
C SER A 44 3.75 1.45 5.51
N ALA A 45 2.57 1.01 5.08
CA ALA A 45 2.17 0.88 3.68
C ALA A 45 1.70 2.20 3.04
N TYR A 46 1.50 3.24 3.86
CA TYR A 46 1.00 4.53 3.40
C TYR A 46 1.93 5.16 2.36
N GLY A 47 1.34 5.63 1.25
CA GLY A 47 2.07 6.20 0.11
C GLY A 47 2.84 5.18 -0.73
N HIS A 48 2.54 3.88 -0.59
CA HIS A 48 3.19 2.83 -1.37
C HIS A 48 2.20 2.02 -2.21
N ARG A 49 2.74 1.34 -3.22
CA ARG A 49 2.06 0.37 -4.10
C ARG A 49 2.87 -0.93 -4.16
N LEU A 50 2.28 -1.99 -4.69
CA LEU A 50 2.99 -3.25 -4.92
C LEU A 50 4.14 -3.05 -5.93
N ASP A 51 5.30 -3.62 -5.62
CA ASP A 51 6.43 -3.68 -6.56
C ASP A 51 6.23 -4.80 -7.59
N ARG A 52 5.20 -4.61 -8.43
CA ARG A 52 4.88 -5.51 -9.54
C ARG A 52 4.88 -4.75 -10.86
N PRO A 53 5.19 -5.44 -11.97
CA PRO A 53 5.07 -4.89 -13.31
C PRO A 53 3.66 -4.37 -13.59
N SER A 54 3.58 -3.40 -14.50
CA SER A 54 2.31 -2.87 -14.97
C SER A 54 1.41 -3.94 -15.56
N GLY A 55 0.15 -3.95 -15.17
CA GLY A 55 -0.84 -4.93 -15.63
C GLY A 55 -0.89 -6.20 -14.79
N ASP A 56 0.07 -6.41 -13.90
CA ASP A 56 0.10 -7.58 -13.03
C ASP A 56 -0.57 -7.30 -11.67
N GLY A 57 -1.01 -8.35 -10.98
CA GLY A 57 -1.62 -8.26 -9.66
C GLY A 57 -0.95 -9.21 -8.69
N GLU A 58 -1.28 -9.06 -7.41
CA GLU A 58 -0.92 -10.07 -6.42
C GLU A 58 -2.18 -10.74 -5.89
N ARG A 59 -2.21 -12.08 -5.96
CA ARG A 59 -3.31 -12.89 -5.43
C ARG A 59 -2.95 -13.31 -4.02
N PHE A 60 -3.92 -13.10 -3.14
CA PHE A 60 -3.78 -13.39 -1.74
C PHE A 60 -4.88 -14.37 -1.35
N ASP A 61 -4.47 -15.59 -1.03
CA ASP A 61 -5.39 -16.65 -0.65
C ASP A 61 -5.83 -16.48 0.82
N PRO A 62 -7.14 -16.70 1.12
CA PRO A 62 -7.67 -16.76 2.47
C PRO A 62 -6.81 -17.62 3.41
N GLY A 63 -6.35 -17.04 4.51
CA GLY A 63 -5.60 -17.77 5.55
C GLY A 63 -4.11 -17.98 5.25
N VAL A 64 -3.63 -17.65 4.04
CA VAL A 64 -2.22 -17.80 3.68
C VAL A 64 -1.49 -16.48 3.89
N ALA A 65 -0.52 -16.48 4.80
CA ALA A 65 0.37 -15.33 4.98
C ALA A 65 1.35 -15.23 3.81
N LYS A 66 1.41 -14.07 3.17
CA LYS A 66 2.37 -13.78 2.10
C LYS A 66 3.23 -12.58 2.47
N ARG A 67 4.49 -12.61 2.03
CA ARG A 67 5.38 -11.43 2.07
C ARG A 67 5.27 -10.72 0.74
N VAL A 68 5.11 -9.40 0.79
CA VAL A 68 5.11 -8.55 -0.41
C VAL A 68 6.05 -7.39 -0.24
N THR A 69 6.67 -7.02 -1.35
CA THR A 69 7.50 -5.83 -1.45
C THR A 69 6.68 -4.68 -1.99
N LEU A 70 6.73 -3.56 -1.28
CA LEU A 70 6.09 -2.32 -1.66
C LEU A 70 7.13 -1.31 -2.13
N VAL A 71 6.76 -0.48 -3.09
CA VAL A 71 7.52 0.69 -3.56
C VAL A 71 6.71 1.95 -3.37
N ARG A 72 7.37 3.04 -2.99
CA ARG A 72 6.71 4.33 -2.84
C ARG A 72 6.15 4.82 -4.17
N TYR A 73 5.04 5.56 -4.14
CA TYR A 73 4.57 6.24 -5.34
C TYR A 73 5.61 7.25 -5.85
N GLY A 74 5.80 7.27 -7.17
CA GLY A 74 6.58 8.31 -7.84
C GLY A 74 5.77 9.59 -8.09
N GLY A 75 6.42 10.59 -8.71
CA GLY A 75 5.79 11.84 -9.10
C GLY A 75 5.29 12.69 -7.92
N ARG A 76 4.15 13.38 -8.11
CA ARG A 76 3.56 14.27 -7.09
C ARG A 76 2.94 13.55 -5.90
N ARG A 77 2.79 12.22 -5.97
CA ARG A 77 2.21 11.38 -4.90
C ARG A 77 0.83 11.87 -4.43
N THR A 78 0.03 12.34 -5.39
CA THR A 78 -1.37 12.71 -5.16
C THR A 78 -2.25 11.49 -5.43
N ILE A 79 -3.04 11.08 -4.44
CA ILE A 79 -3.80 9.84 -4.42
C ILE A 79 -5.29 10.16 -4.34
N HIS A 80 -6.08 9.61 -5.27
CA HIS A 80 -7.53 9.80 -5.37
C HIS A 80 -8.22 8.47 -5.71
N GLY A 81 -9.47 8.29 -5.27
CA GLY A 81 -10.28 7.10 -5.49
C GLY A 81 -10.09 6.07 -4.38
N PHE A 82 -9.73 4.83 -4.74
CA PHE A 82 -9.52 3.70 -3.80
C PHE A 82 -10.62 3.56 -2.73
N ALA A 83 -10.27 3.71 -1.44
CA ALA A 83 -11.21 3.70 -0.34
C ALA A 83 -11.60 5.12 0.12
N GLY A 84 -11.12 6.15 -0.57
CA GLY A 84 -11.38 7.55 -0.27
C GLY A 84 -10.68 8.06 1.00
N LEU A 85 -9.68 7.34 1.51
CA LEU A 85 -9.05 7.69 2.79
C LEU A 85 -8.03 8.82 2.66
N THR A 86 -7.31 8.87 1.54
CA THR A 86 -6.25 9.87 1.33
C THR A 86 -6.78 11.14 0.67
N GLU A 87 -7.41 11.00 -0.50
CA GLU A 87 -7.98 12.09 -1.31
C GLU A 87 -7.12 13.37 -1.37
N GLY A 88 -5.91 13.25 -1.92
CA GLY A 88 -5.00 14.38 -2.11
C GLY A 88 -3.52 14.01 -2.03
N PRO A 89 -2.63 15.01 -1.80
CA PRO A 89 -1.20 14.77 -1.65
C PRO A 89 -0.90 13.89 -0.44
N ALA A 90 -0.31 12.72 -0.66
CA ALA A 90 -0.13 11.71 0.38
C ALA A 90 0.61 12.27 1.62
N GLU A 91 1.70 13.01 1.41
CA GLU A 91 2.49 13.55 2.53
C GLU A 91 1.67 14.46 3.45
N ALA A 92 0.84 15.34 2.87
CA ALA A 92 0.03 16.28 3.64
C ALA A 92 -1.21 15.64 4.27
N ARG A 93 -1.65 14.48 3.75
CA ARG A 93 -2.89 13.81 4.14
C ARG A 93 -2.66 12.63 5.08
N ARG A 94 -1.41 12.28 5.38
CA ARG A 94 -1.07 11.07 6.15
C ARG A 94 -1.83 10.94 7.46
N GLU A 95 -1.75 11.95 8.33
CA GLU A 95 -2.39 11.89 9.66
C GLU A 95 -3.92 11.80 9.55
N ALA A 96 -4.52 12.62 8.68
CA ALA A 96 -5.97 12.58 8.42
C ALA A 96 -6.41 11.21 7.87
N ALA A 97 -5.62 10.64 6.95
CA ALA A 97 -5.91 9.34 6.36
C ALA A 97 -5.80 8.20 7.38
N LEU A 98 -4.81 8.25 8.30
CA LEU A 98 -4.70 7.29 9.40
C LEU A 98 -5.90 7.37 10.34
N GLN A 99 -6.32 8.58 10.70
CA GLN A 99 -7.49 8.79 11.54
C GLN A 99 -8.78 8.28 10.88
N MET A 100 -8.97 8.55 9.58
CA MET A 100 -10.09 8.00 8.82
C MET A 100 -10.02 6.48 8.72
N ALA A 101 -8.83 5.90 8.54
CA ALA A 101 -8.64 4.47 8.50
C ALA A 101 -8.96 3.79 9.84
N GLU A 102 -8.67 4.43 10.96
CA GLU A 102 -9.11 3.98 12.28
C GLU A 102 -10.63 4.03 12.42
N TRP A 103 -11.24 5.16 12.07
CA TRP A 103 -12.69 5.35 12.12
C TRP A 103 -13.45 4.33 11.26
N ASP A 104 -12.94 4.06 10.06
CA ASP A 104 -13.52 3.12 9.11
C ASP A 104 -13.13 1.65 9.37
N GLY A 105 -12.35 1.36 10.41
CA GLY A 105 -11.98 0.00 10.80
C GLY A 105 -10.97 -0.69 9.88
N TYR A 106 -10.16 0.08 9.17
CA TYR A 106 -8.94 -0.41 8.52
C TYR A 106 -7.81 -0.59 9.53
N LEU A 107 -7.68 0.29 10.52
CA LEU A 107 -6.78 0.07 11.67
C LEU A 107 -7.59 -0.59 12.78
N LYS A 108 -7.02 -1.62 13.41
CA LYS A 108 -7.60 -2.37 14.53
C LYS A 108 -6.59 -2.41 15.66
#